data_AF-A0A963UF20-F1
#
_entry.id   AF-A0A963UF20-F1
#
_cell.length_a   1.000
_cell.length_b   1.000
_cell.length_c   1.000
_cell.angle_alpha   90.00
_cell.angle_beta   90.00
_cell.angle_gamma   90.00
#
_symmetry.space_group_name_H-M   'P 1'
#
loop_
_entity.id
_entity.type
_entity.pdbx_description
1 polymer ?
#
loop_
_entity_poly.entity_id
_entity_poly.type
_entity_poly.pdbx_seq_one_letter_code
_entity_poly.pdbx_strand_id
1 'polypeptide(L)'
;YFDRHDGEAATIEDWLKVFEDATGRDLGQFKRWYTDAGTPRLSVSEAWSPGKEGGTYTLTFHQKTPPTPGQDVKPARVIPIAVGLLNPNGDEVVPTGILEMTEVTQSFRWEGLATRPVPSILRGFSAPVVLDREVDAKERAFLLAHDTDPFNRWEAGRALAKDALARMICQAAEPSHALIDGLGAVLADDGLDPAFRALCLALPSEDDLAQTLHDAGAVPDPDRIHAERLRLEAAIARRLEPALERVYAAMATPGAFSPDAASAGRRALRLACLALLSRIDGGERAAVLFETAGNMTESAGALASLIAAGRAEGALAAFHDRWKGNRLVIDKWFALQPALCAPEAAAGVAERLSRHPDFDWKNPNRFRALLGGLSANHAGFHAASGASYRFCADWLLRLDPVNPQTAARISTAFQSWARYDDGRKARVRAELDRILATPGLSRDLTEMAGRIRGADA
;
A
#
# COMPACT_ATOMS: atom_id res chain seq x y z
N TYR A 1 -18.39 21.54 -21.96
CA TYR A 1 -18.56 20.14 -22.41
C TYR A 1 -20.04 19.81 -22.52
N PHE A 2 -20.80 19.86 -21.41
CA PHE A 2 -22.24 19.57 -21.41
C PHE A 2 -23.03 20.39 -22.43
N ASP A 3 -22.77 21.70 -22.55
CA ASP A 3 -23.42 22.54 -23.57
C ASP A 3 -23.25 22.04 -25.02
N ARG A 4 -22.21 21.23 -25.31
CA ARG A 4 -21.93 20.72 -26.65
C ARG A 4 -22.35 19.26 -26.88
N HIS A 5 -22.29 18.42 -25.85
CA HIS A 5 -22.38 16.96 -25.99
C HIS A 5 -23.40 16.31 -25.04
N ASP A 6 -24.29 17.09 -24.40
CA ASP A 6 -25.37 16.52 -23.60
C ASP A 6 -26.32 15.68 -24.49
N GLY A 7 -26.62 14.46 -24.05
CA GLY A 7 -27.41 13.49 -24.82
C GLY A 7 -26.68 12.77 -25.96
N GLU A 8 -25.39 13.01 -26.17
CA GLU A 8 -24.58 12.38 -27.21
C GLU A 8 -23.65 11.27 -26.70
N ALA A 9 -23.25 10.36 -27.59
CA ALA A 9 -22.12 9.48 -27.36
C ALA A 9 -20.84 10.16 -27.88
N ALA A 10 -20.12 10.86 -27.00
CA ALA A 10 -18.93 11.63 -27.34
C ALA A 10 -17.63 10.81 -27.27
N THR A 11 -16.58 11.33 -27.93
CA THR A 11 -15.24 10.74 -27.99
C THR A 11 -14.23 11.50 -27.11
N ILE A 12 -13.03 10.93 -26.98
CA ILE A 12 -11.89 11.60 -26.31
C ILE A 12 -11.49 12.87 -27.09
N GLU A 13 -11.56 12.83 -28.41
CA GLU A 13 -11.32 13.97 -29.29
C GLU A 13 -12.27 15.13 -29.00
N ASP A 14 -13.56 14.83 -28.84
CA ASP A 14 -14.58 15.82 -28.48
C ASP A 14 -14.29 16.46 -27.12
N TRP A 15 -13.92 15.62 -26.14
CA TRP A 15 -13.52 16.08 -24.81
C TRP A 15 -12.33 17.03 -24.88
N LEU A 16 -11.24 16.65 -25.55
CA LEU A 16 -10.05 17.50 -25.69
C LEU A 16 -10.37 18.80 -26.42
N LYS A 17 -11.14 18.74 -27.52
CA LYS A 17 -11.52 19.91 -28.30
C LYS A 17 -12.29 20.94 -27.48
N VAL A 18 -13.17 20.49 -26.58
CA VAL A 18 -13.86 21.38 -25.64
C VAL A 18 -12.87 22.15 -24.75
N PHE A 19 -11.85 21.48 -24.21
CA PHE A 19 -10.86 22.15 -23.37
C PHE A 19 -9.94 23.07 -24.17
N GLU A 20 -9.53 22.69 -25.37
CA GLU A 20 -8.76 23.56 -26.26
C GLU A 20 -9.52 24.86 -26.54
N ASP A 21 -10.79 24.76 -26.92
CA ASP A 21 -11.61 25.94 -27.22
C ASP A 21 -11.93 26.79 -25.98
N ALA A 22 -12.13 26.16 -24.82
CA ALA A 22 -12.46 26.87 -23.58
C ALA A 22 -11.23 27.56 -22.95
N THR A 23 -10.04 27.00 -23.14
CA THR A 23 -8.80 27.51 -22.52
C THR A 23 -7.90 28.28 -23.49
N GLY A 24 -8.13 28.14 -24.80
CA GLY A 24 -7.27 28.67 -25.86
C GLY A 24 -5.92 27.96 -25.97
N ARG A 25 -5.75 26.80 -25.31
CA ARG A 25 -4.50 26.03 -25.32
C ARG A 25 -4.54 24.91 -26.35
N ASP A 26 -3.41 24.66 -27.01
CA ASP A 26 -3.21 23.46 -27.84
C ASP A 26 -2.99 22.24 -26.95
N LEU A 27 -3.84 21.21 -27.09
CA LEU A 27 -3.75 19.94 -26.38
C LEU A 27 -3.33 18.79 -27.31
N GLY A 28 -2.89 19.10 -28.54
CA GLY A 28 -2.45 18.13 -29.53
C GLY A 28 -1.33 17.21 -29.03
N GLN A 29 -0.35 17.75 -28.31
CA GLN A 29 0.68 16.91 -27.66
C GLN A 29 0.11 16.15 -26.44
N PHE A 30 -0.77 16.77 -25.66
CA PHE A 30 -1.38 16.14 -24.47
C PHE A 30 -2.21 14.90 -24.84
N LYS A 31 -2.83 14.89 -26.03
CA LYS A 31 -3.56 13.73 -26.58
C LYS A 31 -2.77 12.42 -26.54
N ARG A 32 -1.42 12.48 -26.55
CA ARG A 32 -0.54 11.29 -26.43
C ARG A 32 -0.81 10.46 -25.17
N TRP A 33 -1.35 11.06 -24.10
CA TRP A 33 -1.77 10.32 -22.90
C TRP A 33 -2.93 9.34 -23.14
N TYR A 34 -3.73 9.56 -24.17
CA TYR A 34 -4.84 8.69 -24.55
C TYR A 34 -4.44 7.63 -25.58
N THR A 35 -3.42 7.90 -26.41
CA THR A 35 -3.03 7.02 -27.53
C THR A 35 -1.86 6.11 -27.20
N ASP A 36 -0.95 6.55 -26.34
CA ASP A 36 0.31 5.86 -26.12
C ASP A 36 0.24 5.05 -24.83
N ALA A 37 0.37 3.72 -24.95
CA ALA A 37 0.44 2.84 -23.79
C ALA A 37 1.79 2.97 -23.06
N GLY A 38 1.86 2.45 -21.84
CA GLY A 38 3.07 2.39 -21.03
C GLY A 38 3.28 3.61 -20.13
N THR A 39 3.97 3.35 -19.02
CA THR A 39 4.26 4.34 -17.98
C THR A 39 5.58 5.06 -18.31
N PRO A 40 5.58 6.40 -18.45
CA PRO A 40 6.82 7.15 -18.66
C PRO A 40 7.74 7.04 -17.43
N ARG A 41 9.03 6.96 -17.69
CA ARG A 41 10.10 7.16 -16.71
C ARG A 41 10.62 8.59 -16.82
N LEU A 42 10.69 9.28 -15.70
CA LEU A 42 11.14 10.65 -15.58
C LEU A 42 12.43 10.63 -14.73
N SER A 43 13.59 10.70 -15.38
CA SER A 43 14.86 10.83 -14.69
C SER A 43 15.15 12.29 -14.38
N VAL A 44 15.75 12.57 -13.23
CA VAL A 44 16.09 13.95 -12.83
C VAL A 44 17.54 14.04 -12.36
N SER A 45 18.21 15.10 -12.78
CA SER A 45 19.53 15.50 -12.30
C SER A 45 19.48 16.92 -11.77
N GLU A 46 20.31 17.19 -10.76
CA GLU A 46 20.32 18.46 -10.04
C GLU A 46 21.67 19.16 -10.17
N ALA A 47 21.66 20.48 -10.27
CA ALA A 47 22.87 21.30 -10.21
C ALA A 47 22.66 22.51 -9.28
N TRP A 48 23.68 22.82 -8.49
CA TRP A 48 23.72 23.99 -7.61
C TRP A 48 24.96 24.83 -7.92
N SER A 49 24.74 26.11 -8.23
CA SER A 49 25.81 27.09 -8.43
C SER A 49 25.70 28.18 -7.37
N PRO A 50 26.61 28.26 -6.38
CA PRO A 50 26.59 29.33 -5.39
C PRO A 50 26.93 30.68 -6.04
N GLY A 51 26.31 31.76 -5.58
CA GLY A 51 26.57 33.13 -6.05
C GLY A 51 26.61 34.13 -4.90
N LYS A 52 27.25 35.29 -5.13
CA LYS A 52 27.41 36.33 -4.10
C LYS A 52 26.07 36.96 -3.66
N GLU A 53 25.10 36.99 -4.56
CA GLU A 53 23.75 37.55 -4.33
C GLU A 53 22.68 36.46 -4.19
N GLY A 54 23.10 35.21 -3.95
CA GLY A 54 22.26 34.01 -3.97
C GLY A 54 22.74 33.02 -5.04
N GLY A 55 22.46 31.74 -4.83
CA GLY A 55 22.80 30.68 -5.77
C GLY A 55 21.65 30.33 -6.72
N THR A 56 22.02 29.60 -7.78
CA THR A 56 21.11 29.08 -8.80
C THR A 56 20.97 27.58 -8.65
N TYR A 57 19.73 27.11 -8.49
CA TYR A 57 19.38 25.70 -8.47
C TYR A 57 18.74 25.31 -9.80
N THR A 58 19.19 24.21 -10.42
CA THR A 58 18.66 23.72 -11.70
C THR A 58 18.23 22.26 -11.56
N LEU A 59 17.00 21.96 -11.97
CA LEU A 59 16.53 20.60 -12.20
C LEU A 59 16.51 20.34 -13.70
N THR A 60 17.16 19.27 -14.14
CA THR A 60 17.08 18.79 -15.53
C THR A 60 16.37 17.46 -15.55
N PHE A 61 15.22 17.44 -16.22
CA PHE A 61 14.39 16.26 -16.39
C PHE A 61 14.65 15.60 -17.74
N HIS A 62 14.58 14.28 -17.78
CA HIS A 62 14.60 13.47 -18.98
C HIS A 62 13.42 12.48 -18.96
N GLN A 63 12.57 12.52 -19.97
CA GLN A 63 11.42 11.61 -20.07
C GLN A 63 11.66 10.53 -21.13
N LYS A 64 11.30 9.29 -20.79
CA LYS A 64 11.35 8.16 -21.71
C LYS A 64 10.26 7.16 -21.37
N THR A 65 9.49 6.73 -22.37
CA THR A 65 8.54 5.62 -22.20
C THR A 65 9.10 4.37 -22.88
N PRO A 66 9.19 3.22 -22.19
CA PRO A 66 9.58 1.96 -22.82
C PRO A 66 8.62 1.55 -23.96
N PRO A 67 9.10 0.83 -24.98
CA PRO A 67 8.24 0.20 -25.99
C PRO A 67 7.17 -0.69 -25.37
N THR A 68 6.00 -0.76 -26.00
CA THR A 68 4.92 -1.70 -25.64
C THR A 68 4.50 -2.48 -26.88
N PRO A 69 3.85 -3.66 -26.75
CA PRO A 69 3.39 -4.43 -27.91
C PRO A 69 2.61 -3.55 -28.91
N GLY A 70 3.06 -3.52 -30.16
CA GLY A 70 2.47 -2.70 -31.23
C GLY A 70 2.80 -1.20 -31.21
N GLN A 71 3.66 -0.73 -30.29
CA GLN A 71 4.10 0.67 -30.19
C GLN A 71 5.59 0.74 -29.82
N ASP A 72 6.46 0.61 -30.82
CA ASP A 72 7.93 0.57 -30.62
C ASP A 72 8.56 1.94 -30.36
N VAL A 73 7.96 2.99 -30.92
CA VAL A 73 8.45 4.37 -30.78
C VAL A 73 7.50 5.15 -29.89
N LYS A 74 8.05 5.81 -28.88
CA LYS A 74 7.30 6.61 -27.90
C LYS A 74 7.77 8.07 -27.92
N PRO A 75 6.99 9.01 -28.48
CA PRO A 75 7.34 10.43 -28.46
C PRO A 75 7.17 11.04 -27.04
N ALA A 76 7.77 12.21 -26.82
CA ALA A 76 7.64 12.94 -25.56
C ALA A 76 6.17 13.33 -25.28
N ARG A 77 5.72 13.18 -24.04
CA ARG A 77 4.40 13.62 -23.58
C ARG A 77 4.52 14.99 -22.92
N VAL A 78 3.39 15.69 -22.81
CA VAL A 78 3.29 16.82 -21.87
C VAL A 78 3.21 16.24 -20.46
N ILE A 79 4.21 16.47 -19.63
CA ILE A 79 4.25 16.02 -18.25
C ILE A 79 4.18 17.26 -17.34
N PRO A 80 3.05 17.50 -16.64
CA PRO A 80 2.99 18.51 -15.60
C PRO A 80 3.71 18.00 -14.34
N ILE A 81 4.75 18.70 -13.91
CA ILE A 81 5.56 18.30 -12.76
C ILE A 81 5.37 19.36 -11.67
N ALA A 82 4.58 19.03 -10.65
CA ALA A 82 4.43 19.90 -9.47
C ALA A 82 5.71 19.85 -8.62
N VAL A 83 6.36 20.99 -8.42
CA VAL A 83 7.62 21.12 -7.68
C VAL A 83 7.54 22.24 -6.66
N GLY A 84 7.98 21.97 -5.42
CA GLY A 84 8.34 22.98 -4.43
C GLY A 84 9.76 22.76 -3.93
N LEU A 85 10.39 23.80 -3.38
CA LEU A 85 11.76 23.75 -2.86
C LEU A 85 11.80 24.12 -1.39
N LEU A 86 12.46 23.29 -0.58
CA LEU A 86 12.63 23.50 0.85
C LEU A 86 14.07 23.91 1.16
N ASN A 87 14.27 24.82 2.11
CA ASN A 87 15.61 25.12 2.64
C ASN A 87 16.05 24.02 3.64
N PRO A 88 17.33 23.97 4.05
CA PRO A 88 17.82 22.97 5.01
C PRO A 88 17.16 23.00 6.40
N ASN A 89 16.43 24.06 6.75
CA ASN A 89 15.68 24.16 8.02
C ASN A 89 14.24 23.62 7.89
N GLY A 90 13.80 23.25 6.69
CA GLY A 90 12.46 22.73 6.43
C GLY A 90 11.45 23.78 5.96
N ASP A 91 11.83 25.06 5.81
CA ASP A 91 10.91 26.05 5.29
C ASP A 91 10.80 25.95 3.77
N GLU A 92 9.58 26.07 3.26
CA GLU A 92 9.33 26.21 1.83
C GLU A 92 9.82 27.58 1.35
N VAL A 93 10.87 27.58 0.52
CA VAL A 93 11.46 28.80 -0.07
C VAL A 93 11.00 29.06 -1.49
N VAL A 94 10.50 28.03 -2.17
CA VAL A 94 9.77 28.17 -3.43
C VAL A 94 8.46 27.38 -3.30
N PRO A 95 7.30 28.05 -3.37
CA PRO A 95 6.01 27.39 -3.27
C PRO A 95 5.77 26.46 -4.46
N THR A 96 4.82 25.53 -4.30
CA THR A 96 4.46 24.59 -5.37
C THR A 96 4.12 25.33 -6.67
N GLY A 97 4.88 25.04 -7.73
CA GLY A 97 4.59 25.45 -9.10
C GLY A 97 4.51 24.23 -10.03
N ILE A 98 3.78 24.36 -11.14
CA ILE A 98 3.72 23.33 -12.19
C ILE A 98 4.75 23.63 -13.27
N LEU A 99 5.74 22.75 -13.42
CA LEU A 99 6.67 22.76 -14.54
C LEU A 99 6.06 21.96 -15.69
N GLU A 100 5.88 22.58 -16.84
CA GLU A 100 5.37 21.90 -18.02
C GLU A 100 6.53 21.39 -18.87
N MET A 101 6.78 20.08 -18.81
CA MET A 101 7.78 19.41 -19.61
C MET A 101 7.16 18.91 -20.92
N THR A 102 7.63 19.40 -22.05
CA THR A 102 7.15 19.01 -23.40
C THR A 102 8.22 18.27 -24.19
N GLU A 103 9.50 18.50 -23.86
CA GLU A 103 10.64 17.93 -24.56
C GLU A 103 11.09 16.60 -23.96
N VAL A 104 11.92 15.86 -24.71
CA VAL A 104 12.60 14.66 -24.19
C VAL A 104 13.51 14.99 -23.01
N THR A 105 14.19 16.14 -23.06
CA THR A 105 15.03 16.66 -21.97
C THR A 105 14.78 18.16 -21.81
N GLN A 106 14.53 18.61 -20.59
CA GLN A 106 14.22 20.01 -20.31
C GLN A 106 14.74 20.42 -18.92
N SER A 107 15.28 21.64 -18.82
CA SER A 107 15.83 22.18 -17.57
C SER A 107 15.00 23.36 -17.05
N PHE A 108 14.80 23.41 -15.74
CA PHE A 108 14.14 24.49 -15.03
C PHE A 108 15.06 25.03 -13.94
N ARG A 109 15.09 26.36 -13.76
CA ARG A 109 16.05 27.05 -12.89
C ARG A 109 15.36 28.01 -11.93
N TRP A 110 15.90 28.08 -10.72
CA TRP A 110 15.52 29.02 -9.67
C TRP A 110 16.78 29.77 -9.21
N GLU A 111 16.71 31.10 -9.17
CA GLU A 111 17.82 31.99 -8.83
C GLU A 111 17.55 32.71 -7.51
N GLY A 112 18.60 33.29 -6.91
CA GLY A 112 18.48 34.08 -5.68
C GLY A 112 18.27 33.24 -4.41
N LEU A 113 18.54 31.93 -4.45
CA LEU A 113 18.37 31.05 -3.30
C LEU A 113 19.55 31.20 -2.33
N ALA A 114 19.28 31.36 -1.03
CA ALA A 114 20.33 31.58 -0.04
C ALA A 114 21.22 30.34 0.19
N THR A 115 20.65 29.14 0.05
CA THR A 115 21.32 27.85 0.24
C THR A 115 20.81 26.84 -0.79
N ARG A 116 21.54 25.73 -0.98
CA ARG A 116 21.08 24.62 -1.83
C ARG A 116 19.79 24.05 -1.23
N PRO A 117 18.66 24.09 -1.95
CA PRO A 117 17.40 23.55 -1.45
C PRO A 117 17.33 22.02 -1.60
N VAL A 118 16.35 21.42 -0.94
CA VAL A 118 15.88 20.04 -1.17
C VAL A 118 14.61 20.11 -2.02
N PRO A 119 14.55 19.43 -3.17
CA PRO A 119 13.37 19.52 -4.04
C PRO A 119 12.32 18.47 -3.67
N SER A 120 11.08 18.94 -3.55
CA SER A 120 9.88 18.10 -3.49
C SER A 120 9.26 18.05 -4.88
N ILE A 121 9.47 16.93 -5.58
CA ILE A 121 9.16 16.76 -7.00
C ILE A 121 7.95 15.85 -7.15
N LEU A 122 7.11 16.09 -8.16
CA LEU A 122 5.92 15.29 -8.44
C LEU A 122 4.86 15.35 -7.32
N ARG A 123 4.78 16.49 -6.63
CA ARG A 123 3.80 16.76 -5.56
C ARG A 123 2.38 16.38 -5.99
N GLY A 124 1.61 15.81 -5.06
CA GLY A 124 0.27 15.31 -5.33
C GLY A 124 0.17 14.28 -6.46
N PHE A 125 1.27 13.59 -6.78
CA PHE A 125 1.36 12.68 -7.94
C PHE A 125 0.93 13.36 -9.25
N SER A 126 1.40 14.60 -9.46
CA SER A 126 1.00 15.48 -10.58
C SER A 126 1.01 14.85 -11.99
N ALA A 127 1.77 13.79 -12.22
CA ALA A 127 1.68 12.97 -13.43
C ALA A 127 1.90 11.47 -13.12
N PRO A 128 1.26 10.55 -13.86
CA PRO A 128 1.40 9.11 -13.65
C PRO A 128 2.68 8.58 -14.31
N VAL A 129 3.83 8.90 -13.69
CA VAL A 129 5.17 8.54 -14.16
C VAL A 129 5.97 7.86 -13.06
N VAL A 130 7.00 7.10 -13.45
CA VAL A 130 8.01 6.61 -12.51
C VAL A 130 9.11 7.66 -12.40
N LEU A 131 9.30 8.23 -11.22
CA LEU A 131 10.40 9.18 -10.96
C LEU A 131 11.69 8.41 -10.66
N ASP A 132 12.66 8.51 -11.56
CA ASP A 132 13.99 7.94 -11.38
C ASP A 132 14.92 9.05 -10.83
N ARG A 133 15.07 9.07 -9.50
CA ARG A 133 15.93 10.02 -8.76
C ARG A 133 16.70 9.28 -7.68
N GLU A 134 18.00 9.53 -7.59
CA GLU A 134 18.80 9.09 -6.46
C GLU A 134 18.47 9.96 -5.24
N VAL A 135 17.78 9.38 -4.26
CA VAL A 135 17.45 10.05 -2.98
C VAL A 135 17.97 9.18 -1.85
N ASP A 136 18.89 9.72 -1.05
CA ASP A 136 19.46 9.03 0.09
C ASP A 136 18.49 8.99 1.30
N ALA A 137 18.83 8.21 2.31
CA ALA A 137 18.00 8.05 3.50
C ALA A 137 17.86 9.36 4.31
N LYS A 138 18.86 10.25 4.26
CA LYS A 138 18.84 11.53 4.99
C LYS A 138 17.83 12.48 4.36
N GLU A 139 17.82 12.56 3.04
CA GLU A 139 16.89 13.40 2.29
C GLU A 139 15.45 12.87 2.40
N ARG A 140 15.23 11.55 2.36
CA ARG A 140 13.89 10.97 2.63
C ARG A 140 13.40 11.27 4.04
N ALA A 141 14.28 11.18 5.04
CA ALA A 141 13.92 11.52 6.41
C ALA A 141 13.59 13.02 6.55
N PHE A 142 14.36 13.87 5.87
CA PHE A 142 14.09 15.32 5.80
C PHE A 142 12.71 15.60 5.18
N LEU A 143 12.38 15.00 4.03
CA LEU A 143 11.08 15.18 3.38
C LEU A 143 9.92 14.63 4.23
N LEU A 144 10.10 13.46 4.87
CA LEU A 144 9.12 12.92 5.82
C LEU A 144 8.87 13.86 7.00
N ALA A 145 9.89 14.58 7.48
CA ALA A 145 9.76 15.49 8.61
C ALA A 145 9.20 16.87 8.22
N HIS A 146 9.55 17.37 7.03
CA HIS A 146 9.40 18.80 6.72
C HIS A 146 8.64 19.13 5.44
N ASP A 147 8.38 18.18 4.54
CA ASP A 147 7.72 18.51 3.27
C ASP A 147 6.31 19.08 3.51
N THR A 148 6.02 20.19 2.84
CA THR A 148 4.73 20.89 2.89
C THR A 148 3.67 20.18 2.04
N ASP A 149 4.06 19.30 1.11
CA ASP A 149 3.14 18.45 0.35
C ASP A 149 2.87 17.13 1.10
N PRO A 150 1.63 16.87 1.55
CA PRO A 150 1.32 15.65 2.30
C PRO A 150 1.63 14.37 1.52
N PHE A 151 1.38 14.35 0.21
CA PHE A 151 1.64 13.17 -0.61
C PHE A 151 3.13 12.81 -0.63
N ASN A 152 4.01 13.78 -0.93
CA ASN A 152 5.45 13.55 -0.94
C ASN A 152 6.02 13.28 0.46
N ARG A 153 5.46 13.90 1.51
CA ARG A 153 5.81 13.58 2.89
C ARG A 153 5.54 12.10 3.22
N TRP A 154 4.36 11.60 2.84
CA TRP A 154 3.99 10.19 2.99
C TRP A 154 4.86 9.26 2.12
N GLU A 155 5.07 9.60 0.85
CA GLU A 155 5.85 8.78 -0.08
C GLU A 155 7.33 8.69 0.35
N ALA A 156 7.92 9.78 0.84
CA ALA A 156 9.27 9.79 1.40
C ALA A 156 9.38 8.86 2.61
N GLY A 157 8.38 8.86 3.51
CA GLY A 157 8.32 7.95 4.63
C GLY A 157 8.18 6.49 4.22
N ARG A 158 7.31 6.20 3.24
CA ARG A 158 7.11 4.86 2.68
C ARG A 158 8.38 4.34 2.01
N ALA A 159 9.06 5.15 1.21
CA ALA A 159 10.34 4.82 0.59
C ALA A 159 11.45 4.61 1.62
N LEU A 160 11.51 5.42 2.68
CA LEU A 160 12.46 5.24 3.77
C LEU A 160 12.21 3.95 4.55
N ALA A 161 10.94 3.60 4.78
CA ALA A 161 10.54 2.35 5.42
C ALA A 161 10.90 1.11 4.59
N LYS A 162 10.66 1.15 3.27
CA LYS A 162 11.09 0.08 2.35
C LYS A 162 12.60 -0.14 2.40
N ASP A 163 13.39 0.93 2.30
CA ASP A 163 14.84 0.86 2.38
C ASP A 163 15.33 0.30 3.72
N ALA A 164 14.73 0.76 4.82
CA ALA A 164 15.07 0.28 6.16
C ALA A 164 14.77 -1.22 6.30
N LEU A 165 13.58 -1.66 5.91
CA LEU A 165 13.18 -3.06 5.97
C LEU A 165 14.02 -3.93 5.02
N ALA A 166 14.32 -3.47 3.80
CA ALA A 166 15.19 -4.20 2.89
C ALA A 166 16.58 -4.42 3.49
N ARG A 167 17.18 -3.42 4.15
CA ARG A 167 18.45 -3.59 4.87
C ARG A 167 18.33 -4.53 6.07
N MET A 168 17.26 -4.43 6.86
CA MET A 168 17.01 -5.37 7.97
C MET A 168 16.92 -6.82 7.45
N ILE A 169 16.18 -7.04 6.35
CA ILE A 169 15.93 -8.35 5.75
C ILE A 169 17.15 -8.89 5.00
N CYS A 170 17.95 -8.08 4.30
CA CYS A 170 19.07 -8.60 3.51
C CYS A 170 20.40 -8.57 4.26
N GLN A 171 20.57 -7.63 5.19
CA GLN A 171 21.87 -7.29 5.78
C GLN A 171 21.88 -7.39 7.30
N ALA A 172 20.77 -7.82 7.92
CA ALA A 172 20.61 -7.86 9.38
C ALA A 172 20.90 -6.50 10.05
N ALA A 173 20.59 -5.39 9.37
CA ALA A 173 20.75 -4.05 9.90
C ALA A 173 19.80 -3.80 11.09
N GLU A 174 20.16 -2.85 11.96
CA GLU A 174 19.26 -2.39 13.02
C GLU A 174 18.12 -1.50 12.48
N PRO A 175 16.99 -1.38 13.22
CA PRO A 175 15.89 -0.49 12.86
C PRO A 175 16.37 0.94 12.64
N SER A 176 15.90 1.58 11.57
CA SER A 176 16.37 2.90 11.19
C SER A 176 15.93 3.98 12.18
N HIS A 177 16.90 4.59 12.87
CA HIS A 177 16.66 5.76 13.72
C HIS A 177 16.04 6.93 12.93
N ALA A 178 16.54 7.20 11.72
CA ALA A 178 16.03 8.29 10.88
C ALA A 178 14.53 8.12 10.53
N LEU A 179 14.10 6.89 10.25
CA LEU A 179 12.67 6.59 10.05
C LEU A 179 11.87 6.84 11.32
N ILE A 180 12.33 6.30 12.46
CA ILE A 180 11.62 6.41 13.73
C ILE A 180 11.49 7.87 14.17
N ASP A 181 12.56 8.66 14.04
CA ASP A 181 12.57 10.08 14.39
C ASP A 181 11.65 10.88 13.45
N GLY A 182 11.65 10.59 12.14
CA GLY A 182 10.73 11.20 11.17
C GLY A 182 9.26 10.88 11.45
N LEU A 183 8.94 9.63 11.79
CA LEU A 183 7.60 9.24 12.24
C LEU A 183 7.24 9.93 13.56
N GLY A 184 8.20 10.12 14.46
CA GLY A 184 8.05 10.90 15.69
C GLY A 184 7.67 12.35 15.41
N ALA A 185 8.31 12.99 14.42
CA ALA A 185 7.98 14.35 14.00
C ALA A 185 6.54 14.44 13.44
N VAL A 186 6.14 13.51 12.56
CA VAL A 186 4.75 13.42 12.06
C VAL A 186 3.75 13.20 13.19
N LEU A 187 4.10 12.35 14.17
CA LEU A 187 3.25 12.06 15.32
C LEU A 187 3.15 13.24 16.30
N ALA A 188 4.15 14.11 16.36
CA ALA A 188 4.15 15.28 17.24
C ALA A 188 3.42 16.49 16.63
N ASP A 189 3.27 16.53 15.30
CA ASP A 189 2.66 17.64 14.58
C ASP A 189 1.12 17.60 14.63
N ASP A 190 0.56 18.40 15.54
CA ASP A 190 -0.90 18.51 15.73
C ASP A 190 -1.58 19.41 14.68
N GLY A 191 -0.82 20.03 13.77
CA GLY A 191 -1.35 20.75 12.61
C GLY A 191 -1.73 19.82 11.44
N LEU A 192 -1.25 18.58 11.45
CA LEU A 192 -1.56 17.59 10.43
C LEU A 192 -2.90 16.90 10.66
N ASP A 193 -3.60 16.61 9.56
CA ASP A 193 -4.82 15.82 9.59
C ASP A 193 -4.57 14.42 10.23
N PRO A 194 -5.44 13.96 11.15
CA PRO A 194 -5.26 12.66 11.78
C PRO A 194 -5.24 11.47 10.81
N ALA A 195 -6.05 11.47 9.74
CA ALA A 195 -6.03 10.39 8.76
C ALA A 195 -4.68 10.36 8.02
N PHE A 196 -4.12 11.54 7.69
CA PHE A 196 -2.79 11.64 7.11
C PHE A 196 -1.69 11.09 8.05
N ARG A 197 -1.71 11.46 9.33
CA ARG A 197 -0.77 10.91 10.33
C ARG A 197 -0.89 9.39 10.41
N ALA A 198 -2.10 8.85 10.37
CA ALA A 198 -2.34 7.40 10.38
C ALA A 198 -1.74 6.70 9.15
N LEU A 199 -1.86 7.31 7.96
CA LEU A 199 -1.26 6.80 6.72
C LEU A 199 0.27 6.79 6.80
N CYS A 200 0.90 7.78 7.42
CA CYS A 200 2.35 7.84 7.57
C CYS A 200 2.89 6.78 8.53
N LEU A 201 2.13 6.41 9.57
CA LEU A 201 2.50 5.33 10.50
C LEU A 201 2.40 3.93 9.89
N ALA A 202 1.70 3.78 8.76
CA ALA A 202 1.51 2.49 8.12
C ALA A 202 2.78 2.06 7.38
N LEU A 203 3.37 0.94 7.81
CA LEU A 203 4.49 0.32 7.11
C LEU A 203 4.05 -0.30 5.77
N PRO A 204 4.98 -0.44 4.80
CA PRO A 204 4.74 -1.22 3.59
C PRO A 204 4.20 -2.63 3.88
N SER A 205 3.30 -3.13 3.02
CA SER A 205 2.78 -4.49 3.16
C SER A 205 3.88 -5.53 2.88
N GLU A 206 3.69 -6.75 3.39
CA GLU A 206 4.66 -7.83 3.19
C GLU A 206 4.81 -8.22 1.72
N ASP A 207 3.72 -8.23 0.93
CA ASP A 207 3.77 -8.49 -0.52
C ASP A 207 4.52 -7.39 -1.28
N ASP A 208 4.33 -6.13 -0.88
CA ASP A 208 5.02 -4.99 -1.47
C ASP A 208 6.53 -5.00 -1.15
N LEU A 209 6.91 -5.44 0.05
CA LEU A 209 8.30 -5.71 0.41
C LEU A 209 8.86 -6.89 -0.39
N ALA A 210 8.09 -7.97 -0.56
CA ALA A 210 8.51 -9.11 -1.37
C ALA A 210 8.77 -8.72 -2.83
N GLN A 211 7.88 -7.92 -3.44
CA GLN A 211 8.11 -7.37 -4.77
C GLN A 211 9.35 -6.46 -4.80
N THR A 212 9.51 -5.57 -3.83
CA THR A 212 10.67 -4.66 -3.74
C THR A 212 11.99 -5.44 -3.67
N LEU A 213 12.05 -6.51 -2.88
CA LEU A 213 13.23 -7.37 -2.77
C LEU A 213 13.51 -8.14 -4.06
N HIS A 214 12.45 -8.66 -4.69
CA HIS A 214 12.56 -9.37 -5.97
C HIS A 214 13.09 -8.47 -7.09
N ASP A 215 12.58 -7.24 -7.21
CA ASP A 215 13.04 -6.25 -8.19
C ASP A 215 14.50 -5.85 -7.95
N ALA A 216 14.97 -5.91 -6.71
CA ALA A 216 16.37 -5.69 -6.34
C ALA A 216 17.27 -6.92 -6.56
N GLY A 217 16.74 -8.03 -7.08
CA GLY A 217 17.48 -9.26 -7.37
C GLY A 217 17.65 -10.21 -6.17
N ALA A 218 16.97 -9.96 -5.05
CA ALA A 218 16.95 -10.87 -3.91
C ALA A 218 15.78 -11.86 -4.01
N VAL A 219 15.96 -13.07 -3.48
CA VAL A 219 14.86 -14.02 -3.30
C VAL A 219 14.12 -13.67 -2.00
N PRO A 220 12.85 -13.23 -2.05
CA PRO A 220 12.13 -12.85 -0.84
C PRO A 220 11.80 -14.07 0.02
N ASP A 221 12.00 -13.92 1.33
CA ASP A 221 11.59 -14.90 2.34
C ASP A 221 10.42 -14.32 3.16
N PRO A 222 9.18 -14.81 2.94
CA PRO A 222 7.98 -14.35 3.65
C PRO A 222 8.09 -14.40 5.18
N ASP A 223 8.74 -15.43 5.73
CA ASP A 223 8.87 -15.59 7.19
C ASP A 223 9.79 -14.50 7.75
N ARG A 224 10.90 -14.23 7.06
CA ARG A 224 11.85 -13.17 7.42
C ARG A 224 11.26 -11.77 7.25
N ILE A 225 10.51 -11.52 6.17
CA ILE A 225 9.81 -10.25 5.94
C ILE A 225 8.87 -9.95 7.11
N HIS A 226 8.06 -10.93 7.51
CA HIS A 226 7.14 -10.80 8.64
C HIS A 226 7.87 -10.50 9.95
N ALA A 227 8.92 -11.28 10.26
CA ALA A 227 9.69 -11.11 11.48
C ALA A 227 10.36 -9.73 11.58
N GLU A 228 11.01 -9.26 10.51
CA GLU A 228 11.67 -7.95 10.51
C GLU A 228 10.68 -6.79 10.54
N ARG A 229 9.50 -6.96 9.91
CA ARG A 229 8.42 -5.97 10.00
C ARG A 229 7.91 -5.84 11.45
N LEU A 230 7.65 -6.95 12.13
CA LEU A 230 7.28 -6.93 13.56
C LEU A 230 8.38 -6.34 14.44
N ARG A 231 9.66 -6.62 14.13
CA ARG A 231 10.80 -6.04 14.85
C ARG A 231 10.86 -4.53 14.69
N LEU A 232 10.60 -4.01 13.48
CA LEU A 232 10.51 -2.56 13.23
C LEU A 232 9.33 -1.93 13.96
N GLU A 233 8.13 -2.54 13.88
CA GLU A 233 6.94 -2.05 14.60
C GLU A 233 7.18 -1.96 16.10
N ALA A 234 7.81 -2.97 16.70
CA ALA A 234 8.17 -2.96 18.12
C ALA A 234 9.25 -1.92 18.46
N ALA A 235 10.21 -1.67 17.58
CA ALA A 235 11.21 -0.61 17.76
C ALA A 235 10.58 0.79 17.70
N ILE A 236 9.69 1.03 16.74
CA ILE A 236 8.88 2.26 16.65
C ILE A 236 8.07 2.44 17.94
N ALA A 237 7.34 1.40 18.35
CA ALA A 237 6.48 1.44 19.52
C ALA A 237 7.27 1.78 20.79
N ARG A 238 8.39 1.10 21.06
CA ARG A 238 9.23 1.38 22.24
C ARG A 238 9.82 2.79 22.24
N ARG A 239 10.31 3.26 21.08
CA ARG A 239 10.96 4.57 20.99
C ARG A 239 9.97 5.73 21.08
N LEU A 240 8.76 5.55 20.56
CA LEU A 240 7.73 6.57 20.48
C LEU A 240 6.59 6.36 21.49
N GLU A 241 6.74 5.45 22.46
CA GLU A 241 5.66 5.06 23.40
C GLU A 241 4.97 6.27 24.06
N PRO A 242 5.68 7.25 24.64
CA PRO A 242 4.99 8.40 25.26
C PRO A 242 4.17 9.23 24.27
N ALA A 243 4.65 9.35 23.02
CA ALA A 243 3.95 10.11 21.98
C ALA A 243 2.73 9.32 21.44
N LEU A 244 2.89 8.02 21.22
CA LEU A 244 1.80 7.10 20.82
C LEU A 244 0.71 7.07 21.88
N GLU A 245 1.12 6.89 23.14
CA GLU A 245 0.53 7.37 24.39
C GLU A 245 -0.51 8.48 24.25
N ARG A 246 0.05 9.69 24.22
CA ARG A 246 -0.66 10.96 24.16
C ARG A 246 -1.63 11.00 22.99
N VAL A 247 -1.20 10.57 21.80
CA VAL A 247 -2.03 10.64 20.59
C VAL A 247 -3.18 9.66 20.65
N TYR A 248 -2.97 8.42 21.10
CA TYR A 248 -4.02 7.42 21.29
C TYR A 248 -5.13 7.94 22.21
N ALA A 249 -4.76 8.55 23.34
CA ALA A 249 -5.71 9.14 24.27
C ALA A 249 -6.42 10.36 23.65
N ALA A 250 -5.66 11.26 23.02
CA ALA A 250 -6.19 12.47 22.41
C ALA A 250 -7.12 12.21 21.22
N MET A 251 -7.00 11.07 20.54
CA MET A 251 -7.82 10.68 19.39
C MET A 251 -9.11 9.95 19.77
N ALA A 252 -9.41 9.79 21.06
CA ALA A 252 -10.69 9.26 21.50
C ALA A 252 -11.87 10.06 20.92
N THR A 253 -12.94 9.38 20.52
CA THR A 253 -14.17 10.01 20.00
C THR A 253 -15.35 9.67 20.92
N PRO A 254 -15.43 10.29 22.12
CA PRO A 254 -16.56 10.04 23.03
C PRO A 254 -17.86 10.61 22.46
N GLY A 255 -18.99 10.01 22.82
CA GLY A 255 -20.32 10.46 22.41
C GLY A 255 -20.89 9.68 21.22
N ALA A 256 -21.87 10.30 20.53
CA ALA A 256 -22.57 9.67 19.43
C ALA A 256 -21.63 9.42 18.23
N PHE A 257 -21.82 8.29 17.55
CA PHE A 257 -21.04 7.97 16.36
C PHE A 257 -21.28 8.99 15.24
N SER A 258 -20.20 9.53 14.67
CA SER A 258 -20.23 10.31 13.44
C SER A 258 -19.40 9.64 12.32
N PRO A 259 -19.94 9.53 11.09
CA PRO A 259 -19.23 9.05 9.92
C PRO A 259 -18.43 10.15 9.18
N ASP A 260 -18.41 11.40 9.68
CA ASP A 260 -17.66 12.49 9.04
C ASP A 260 -16.14 12.23 8.96
N ALA A 261 -15.48 12.95 8.06
CA ALA A 261 -14.05 12.77 7.78
C ALA A 261 -13.17 13.02 9.02
N ALA A 262 -13.48 14.03 9.83
CA ALA A 262 -12.71 14.37 11.02
C ALA A 262 -12.76 13.25 12.07
N SER A 263 -13.95 12.73 12.37
CA SER A 263 -14.17 11.62 13.30
C SER A 263 -13.58 10.31 12.77
N ALA A 264 -13.66 10.08 11.46
CA ALA A 264 -13.03 8.93 10.82
C ALA A 264 -11.50 9.00 10.91
N GLY A 265 -10.89 10.16 10.65
CA GLY A 265 -9.45 10.36 10.78
C GLY A 265 -8.95 10.16 12.20
N ARG A 266 -9.69 10.67 13.21
CA ARG A 266 -9.38 10.43 14.63
C ARG A 266 -9.37 8.94 14.96
N ARG A 267 -10.41 8.19 14.57
CA ARG A 267 -10.47 6.73 14.78
C ARG A 267 -9.32 6.01 14.05
N ALA A 268 -8.98 6.42 12.83
CA ALA A 268 -7.87 5.85 12.07
C ALA A 268 -6.54 6.02 12.81
N LEU A 269 -6.21 7.24 13.24
CA LEU A 269 -4.98 7.51 13.99
C LEU A 269 -4.95 6.81 15.35
N ARG A 270 -6.09 6.77 16.05
CA ARG A 270 -6.22 6.04 17.31
C ARG A 270 -5.89 4.56 17.14
N LEU A 271 -6.45 3.93 16.11
CA LEU A 271 -6.21 2.51 15.83
C LEU A 271 -4.79 2.23 15.31
N ALA A 272 -4.19 3.16 14.56
CA ALA A 272 -2.78 3.06 14.17
C ALA A 272 -1.85 3.10 15.40
N CYS A 273 -2.10 4.02 16.34
CA CYS A 273 -1.37 4.07 17.61
C CYS A 273 -1.60 2.79 18.44
N LEU A 274 -2.85 2.32 18.52
CA LEU A 274 -3.19 1.10 19.24
C LEU A 274 -2.45 -0.13 18.69
N ALA A 275 -2.35 -0.28 17.38
CA ALA A 275 -1.66 -1.40 16.75
C ALA A 275 -0.17 -1.45 17.15
N LEU A 276 0.51 -0.30 17.16
CA LEU A 276 1.90 -0.18 17.61
C LEU A 276 2.04 -0.42 19.12
N LEU A 277 1.21 0.23 19.95
CA LEU A 277 1.22 0.03 21.40
C LEU A 277 0.96 -1.43 21.78
N SER A 278 0.10 -2.13 21.02
CA SER A 278 -0.19 -3.56 21.23
C SER A 278 1.04 -4.46 21.01
N ARG A 279 2.09 -3.98 20.33
CA ARG A 279 3.36 -4.73 20.17
C ARG A 279 4.19 -4.75 21.46
N ILE A 280 3.96 -3.82 22.39
CA ILE A 280 4.77 -3.65 23.60
C ILE A 280 3.98 -3.92 24.90
N ASP A 281 2.66 -3.77 24.88
CA ASP A 281 1.79 -4.06 26.04
C ASP A 281 1.05 -5.41 25.92
N GLY A 282 1.33 -6.19 24.87
CA GLY A 282 0.66 -7.47 24.65
C GLY A 282 -0.85 -7.36 24.48
N GLY A 283 -1.37 -6.24 23.96
CA GLY A 283 -2.78 -6.05 23.64
C GLY A 283 -3.67 -5.64 24.82
N GLU A 284 -3.10 -5.21 25.94
CA GLU A 284 -3.89 -4.76 27.11
C GLU A 284 -4.79 -3.58 26.78
N ARG A 285 -4.24 -2.53 26.14
CA ARG A 285 -5.06 -1.38 25.70
C ARG A 285 -6.11 -1.78 24.67
N ALA A 286 -5.83 -2.79 23.85
CA ALA A 286 -6.78 -3.29 22.85
C ALA A 286 -7.95 -4.03 23.50
N ALA A 287 -7.73 -4.79 24.58
CA ALA A 287 -8.80 -5.42 25.34
C ALA A 287 -9.77 -4.37 25.92
N VAL A 288 -9.22 -3.32 26.55
CA VAL A 288 -10.03 -2.21 27.09
C VAL A 288 -10.83 -1.50 25.99
N LEU A 289 -10.21 -1.21 24.84
CA LEU A 289 -10.94 -0.58 23.74
C LEU A 289 -12.03 -1.50 23.18
N PHE A 290 -11.77 -2.80 23.07
CA PHE A 290 -12.76 -3.77 22.57
C PHE A 290 -14.03 -3.79 23.42
N GLU A 291 -13.89 -3.77 24.75
CA GLU A 291 -15.00 -3.75 25.70
C GLU A 291 -15.79 -2.42 25.67
N THR A 292 -15.09 -1.31 25.49
CA THR A 292 -15.67 0.05 25.57
C THR A 292 -16.09 0.64 24.23
N ALA A 293 -15.71 0.03 23.11
CA ALA A 293 -15.97 0.56 21.77
C ALA A 293 -17.47 0.72 21.48
N GLY A 294 -17.88 1.95 21.18
CA GLY A 294 -19.25 2.31 20.82
C GLY A 294 -19.59 2.13 19.34
N ASN A 295 -18.64 1.70 18.51
CA ASN A 295 -18.81 1.58 17.06
C ASN A 295 -18.02 0.40 16.47
N MET A 296 -18.40 -0.02 15.26
CA MET A 296 -17.80 -1.17 14.58
C MET A 296 -16.33 -0.94 14.19
N THR A 297 -15.92 0.30 13.89
CA THR A 297 -14.53 0.61 13.50
C THR A 297 -13.58 0.36 14.66
N GLU A 298 -13.87 0.89 15.85
CA GLU A 298 -13.04 0.66 17.04
C GLU A 298 -13.15 -0.77 17.56
N SER A 299 -14.35 -1.37 17.54
CA SER A 299 -14.52 -2.77 17.97
C SER A 299 -13.75 -3.75 17.08
N ALA A 300 -13.84 -3.61 15.75
CA ALA A 300 -13.09 -4.45 14.83
C ALA A 300 -11.58 -4.15 14.85
N GLY A 301 -11.18 -2.89 15.01
CA GLY A 301 -9.77 -2.50 15.13
C GLY A 301 -9.11 -3.03 16.41
N ALA A 302 -9.81 -2.96 17.53
CA ALA A 302 -9.36 -3.55 18.79
C ALA A 302 -9.26 -5.08 18.70
N LEU A 303 -10.27 -5.73 18.10
CA LEU A 303 -10.23 -7.17 17.83
C LEU A 303 -9.03 -7.56 16.95
N ALA A 304 -8.75 -6.77 15.91
CA ALA A 304 -7.60 -6.97 15.04
C ALA A 304 -6.27 -6.97 15.83
N SER A 305 -6.07 -5.98 16.70
CA SER A 305 -4.89 -5.91 17.58
C SER A 305 -4.81 -7.09 18.54
N LEU A 306 -5.93 -7.55 19.11
CA LEU A 306 -5.97 -8.72 19.99
C LEU A 306 -5.60 -10.02 19.25
N ILE A 307 -6.04 -10.18 18.00
CA ILE A 307 -5.71 -11.38 17.20
C ILE A 307 -4.21 -11.38 16.93
N ALA A 308 -3.66 -10.24 16.50
CA ALA A 308 -2.24 -10.08 16.23
C ALA A 308 -1.35 -10.17 17.48
N ALA A 309 -1.92 -10.02 18.69
CA ALA A 309 -1.25 -10.21 19.97
C ALA A 309 -1.42 -11.64 20.53
N GLY A 310 -2.16 -12.51 19.85
CA GLY A 310 -2.43 -13.88 20.33
C GLY A 310 -3.37 -13.96 21.55
N ARG A 311 -4.18 -12.93 21.80
CA ARG A 311 -5.07 -12.82 22.99
C ARG A 311 -6.55 -12.67 22.64
N ALA A 312 -6.96 -13.09 21.45
CA ALA A 312 -8.30 -12.82 20.95
C ALA A 312 -9.35 -13.88 21.28
N GLU A 313 -9.04 -15.00 21.95
CA GLU A 313 -9.98 -16.12 22.11
C GLU A 313 -11.34 -15.68 22.70
N GLY A 314 -11.33 -15.01 23.86
CA GLY A 314 -12.54 -14.49 24.49
C GLY A 314 -13.21 -13.38 23.67
N ALA A 315 -12.42 -12.49 23.07
CA ALA A 315 -12.94 -11.38 22.25
C ALA A 315 -13.60 -11.88 20.95
N LEU A 316 -13.07 -12.95 20.33
CA LEU A 316 -13.64 -13.59 19.14
C LEU A 316 -14.98 -14.23 19.45
N ALA A 317 -15.11 -14.92 20.58
CA ALA A 317 -16.38 -15.49 21.02
C ALA A 317 -17.41 -14.38 21.30
N ALA A 318 -17.03 -13.36 22.08
CA ALA A 318 -17.90 -12.23 22.39
C ALA A 318 -18.35 -11.46 21.13
N PHE A 319 -17.44 -11.23 20.18
CA PHE A 319 -17.76 -10.58 18.91
C PHE A 319 -18.75 -11.40 18.09
N HIS A 320 -18.53 -12.72 18.00
CA HIS A 320 -19.42 -13.62 17.30
C HIS A 320 -20.81 -13.63 17.94
N ASP A 321 -20.90 -13.83 19.25
CA ASP A 321 -22.19 -13.90 19.96
C ASP A 321 -23.00 -12.62 19.82
N ARG A 322 -22.33 -11.46 19.87
CA ARG A 322 -22.97 -10.16 19.67
C ARG A 322 -23.50 -9.98 18.25
N TRP A 323 -22.80 -10.50 17.24
CA TRP A 323 -23.05 -10.17 15.84
C TRP A 323 -23.49 -11.32 14.95
N LYS A 324 -23.72 -12.53 15.48
CA LYS A 324 -24.10 -13.73 14.71
C LYS A 324 -25.35 -13.56 13.84
N GLY A 325 -26.25 -12.65 14.23
CA GLY A 325 -27.42 -12.28 13.41
C GLY A 325 -27.12 -11.39 12.20
N ASN A 326 -25.92 -10.80 12.09
CA ASN A 326 -25.52 -9.90 11.01
C ASN A 326 -24.45 -10.54 10.11
N ARG A 327 -24.89 -11.00 8.93
CA ARG A 327 -24.04 -11.74 7.97
C ARG A 327 -22.76 -10.99 7.57
N LEU A 328 -22.86 -9.68 7.32
CA LEU A 328 -21.73 -8.85 6.86
C LEU A 328 -20.71 -8.60 7.96
N VAL A 329 -21.16 -8.50 9.22
CA VAL A 329 -20.25 -8.38 10.37
C VAL A 329 -19.53 -9.71 10.62
N ILE A 330 -20.25 -10.82 10.48
CA ILE A 330 -19.61 -12.14 10.56
C ILE A 330 -18.63 -12.35 9.40
N ASP A 331 -18.84 -11.77 8.21
CA ASP A 331 -17.83 -11.77 7.13
C ASP A 331 -16.51 -11.14 7.59
N LYS A 332 -16.57 -10.02 8.34
CA LYS A 332 -15.37 -9.42 8.94
C LYS A 332 -14.72 -10.35 9.96
N TRP A 333 -15.52 -11.00 10.82
CA TRP A 333 -15.03 -11.94 11.83
C TRP A 333 -14.31 -13.15 11.21
N PHE A 334 -14.83 -13.69 10.10
CA PHE A 334 -14.17 -14.77 9.35
C PHE A 334 -12.86 -14.31 8.69
N ALA A 335 -12.82 -13.08 8.17
CA ALA A 335 -11.65 -12.56 7.48
C ALA A 335 -10.49 -12.19 8.43
N LEU A 336 -10.79 -11.53 9.56
CA LEU A 336 -9.78 -11.02 10.48
C LEU A 336 -8.93 -12.13 11.11
N GLN A 337 -9.53 -13.28 11.40
CA GLN A 337 -8.85 -14.37 12.11
C GLN A 337 -7.64 -14.93 11.35
N PRO A 338 -7.79 -15.50 10.13
CA PRO A 338 -6.63 -16.00 9.40
C PRO A 338 -5.72 -14.87 8.90
N ALA A 339 -6.25 -13.66 8.68
CA ALA A 339 -5.48 -12.50 8.21
C ALA A 339 -4.45 -11.99 9.22
N LEU A 340 -4.75 -12.10 10.52
CA LEU A 340 -4.00 -11.43 11.58
C LEU A 340 -3.39 -12.36 12.63
N CYS A 341 -3.71 -13.66 12.59
CA CYS A 341 -3.05 -14.62 13.48
C CYS A 341 -1.57 -14.80 13.10
N ALA A 342 -0.80 -15.44 13.99
CA ALA A 342 0.57 -15.82 13.70
C ALA A 342 0.65 -16.64 12.37
N PRO A 343 1.64 -16.40 11.50
CA PRO A 343 1.74 -17.05 10.20
C PRO A 343 1.61 -18.59 10.25
N GLU A 344 2.27 -19.22 11.22
CA GLU A 344 2.25 -20.67 11.42
C GLU A 344 0.86 -21.23 11.77
N ALA A 345 -0.03 -20.40 12.31
CA ALA A 345 -1.39 -20.78 12.66
C ALA A 345 -2.40 -20.54 11.52
N ALA A 346 -2.06 -19.77 10.49
CA ALA A 346 -3.00 -19.28 9.48
C ALA A 346 -3.81 -20.39 8.80
N ALA A 347 -3.13 -21.43 8.31
CA ALA A 347 -3.78 -22.58 7.69
C ALA A 347 -4.73 -23.31 8.65
N GLY A 348 -4.31 -23.54 9.90
CA GLY A 348 -5.12 -24.22 10.91
C GLY A 348 -6.33 -23.41 11.37
N VAL A 349 -6.17 -22.08 11.47
CA VAL A 349 -7.29 -21.15 11.72
C VAL A 349 -8.30 -21.20 10.59
N ALA A 350 -7.82 -21.13 9.33
CA ALA A 350 -8.70 -21.20 8.16
C ALA A 350 -9.44 -22.54 8.08
N GLU A 351 -8.75 -23.65 8.35
CA GLU A 351 -9.34 -24.98 8.39
C GLU A 351 -10.43 -25.10 9.46
N ARG A 352 -10.16 -24.64 10.69
CA ARG A 352 -11.16 -24.62 11.78
C ARG A 352 -12.39 -23.80 11.38
N LEU A 353 -12.20 -22.62 10.81
CA LEU A 353 -13.29 -21.75 10.37
C LEU A 353 -14.10 -22.36 9.23
N SER A 354 -13.45 -23.11 8.34
CA SER A 354 -14.15 -23.81 7.25
C SER A 354 -15.13 -24.89 7.73
N ARG A 355 -15.03 -25.30 9.01
CA ARG A 355 -15.93 -26.24 9.69
C ARG A 355 -16.93 -25.54 10.62
N HIS A 356 -16.87 -24.22 10.74
CA HIS A 356 -17.76 -23.45 11.60
C HIS A 356 -19.20 -23.48 11.05
N PRO A 357 -20.24 -23.57 11.90
CA PRO A 357 -21.64 -23.63 11.44
C PRO A 357 -22.07 -22.47 10.54
N ASP A 358 -21.54 -21.27 10.77
CA ASP A 358 -21.83 -20.08 9.95
C ASP A 358 -21.02 -19.99 8.63
N PHE A 359 -20.17 -20.98 8.35
CA PHE A 359 -19.44 -21.04 7.09
C PHE A 359 -20.28 -21.67 5.97
N ASP A 360 -21.06 -20.82 5.31
CA ASP A 360 -21.70 -21.14 4.03
C ASP A 360 -20.74 -20.88 2.86
N TRP A 361 -20.06 -21.93 2.41
CA TRP A 361 -19.11 -21.86 1.29
C TRP A 361 -19.76 -21.54 -0.07
N LYS A 362 -21.09 -21.71 -0.21
CA LYS A 362 -21.81 -21.34 -1.43
C LYS A 362 -22.10 -19.84 -1.47
N ASN A 363 -22.06 -19.16 -0.33
CA ASN A 363 -22.16 -17.71 -0.27
C ASN A 363 -20.83 -17.07 -0.70
N PRO A 364 -20.79 -16.29 -1.79
CA PRO A 364 -19.54 -15.74 -2.29
C PRO A 364 -18.85 -14.76 -1.33
N ASN A 365 -19.58 -14.05 -0.47
CA ASN A 365 -18.99 -13.13 0.51
C ASN A 365 -18.33 -13.91 1.66
N ARG A 366 -19.01 -14.91 2.21
CA ARG A 366 -18.47 -15.77 3.29
C ARG A 366 -17.26 -16.56 2.83
N PHE A 367 -17.30 -17.11 1.61
CA PHE A 367 -16.15 -17.78 0.99
C PHE A 367 -14.97 -16.83 0.82
N ARG A 368 -15.21 -15.65 0.23
CA ARG A 368 -14.18 -14.61 0.07
C ARG A 368 -13.59 -14.13 1.39
N ALA A 369 -14.40 -14.00 2.43
CA ALA A 369 -13.93 -13.59 3.74
C ALA A 369 -12.87 -14.56 4.27
N LEU A 370 -13.14 -15.87 4.23
CA LEU A 370 -12.20 -16.87 4.72
C LEU A 370 -10.92 -16.95 3.87
N LEU A 371 -11.07 -17.15 2.54
CA LEU A 371 -9.93 -17.37 1.65
C LEU A 371 -9.13 -16.08 1.42
N GLY A 372 -9.82 -14.94 1.31
CA GLY A 372 -9.17 -13.63 1.22
C GLY A 372 -8.46 -13.25 2.51
N GLY A 373 -9.02 -13.58 3.68
CA GLY A 373 -8.35 -13.41 4.96
C GLY A 373 -7.06 -14.25 5.03
N LEU A 374 -7.12 -15.52 4.63
CA LEU A 374 -5.93 -16.38 4.57
C LEU A 374 -4.86 -15.83 3.62
N SER A 375 -5.26 -15.39 2.42
CA SER A 375 -4.33 -14.80 1.45
C SER A 375 -3.73 -13.46 1.90
N ALA A 376 -4.44 -12.70 2.74
CA ALA A 376 -3.95 -11.43 3.27
C ALA A 376 -2.85 -11.62 4.33
N ASN A 377 -2.80 -12.78 5.00
CA ASN A 377 -1.67 -13.17 5.82
C ASN A 377 -0.54 -13.67 4.93
N HIS A 378 0.28 -12.76 4.41
CA HIS A 378 1.26 -13.06 3.36
C HIS A 378 2.24 -14.17 3.79
N ALA A 379 2.89 -14.02 4.94
CA ALA A 379 3.75 -15.08 5.49
C ALA A 379 3.00 -16.38 5.78
N GLY A 380 1.77 -16.32 6.31
CA GLY A 380 0.97 -17.52 6.58
C GLY A 380 0.48 -18.23 5.32
N PHE A 381 0.14 -17.49 4.26
CA PHE A 381 -0.23 -18.04 2.95
C PHE A 381 0.97 -18.69 2.30
N HIS A 382 2.12 -18.03 2.35
CA HIS A 382 3.37 -18.53 1.82
C HIS A 382 4.21 -19.34 2.82
N ALA A 383 3.62 -19.85 3.90
CA ALA A 383 4.37 -20.64 4.88
C ALA A 383 5.08 -21.84 4.22
N ALA A 384 6.30 -22.16 4.66
CA ALA A 384 7.13 -23.19 4.04
C ALA A 384 6.47 -24.59 3.99
N SER A 385 5.47 -24.86 4.84
CA SER A 385 4.70 -26.12 4.83
C SER A 385 3.84 -26.30 3.56
N GLY A 386 3.45 -25.20 2.90
CA GLY A 386 2.48 -25.18 1.80
C GLY A 386 1.06 -25.55 2.21
N ALA A 387 0.75 -25.57 3.51
CA ALA A 387 -0.58 -25.95 3.99
C ALA A 387 -1.68 -25.01 3.48
N SER A 388 -1.40 -23.70 3.45
CA SER A 388 -2.33 -22.69 2.92
C SER A 388 -2.55 -22.83 1.41
N TYR A 389 -1.52 -23.22 0.65
CA TYR A 389 -1.64 -23.50 -0.79
C TYR A 389 -2.61 -24.66 -1.05
N ARG A 390 -2.40 -25.79 -0.36
CA ARG A 390 -3.26 -26.97 -0.48
C ARG A 390 -4.69 -26.66 -0.04
N PHE A 391 -4.87 -26.00 1.10
CA PHE A 391 -6.18 -25.58 1.59
C PHE A 391 -6.92 -24.71 0.57
N CYS A 392 -6.24 -23.71 -0.01
CA CYS A 392 -6.82 -22.84 -1.02
C CYS A 392 -7.21 -23.65 -2.27
N ALA A 393 -6.32 -24.49 -2.78
CA ALA A 393 -6.57 -25.31 -3.96
C ALA A 393 -7.74 -26.31 -3.77
N ASP A 394 -7.86 -26.93 -2.59
CA ASP A 394 -9.01 -27.80 -2.27
C ASP A 394 -10.34 -27.05 -2.32
N TRP A 395 -10.37 -25.82 -1.81
CA TRP A 395 -11.56 -24.98 -1.85
C TRP A 395 -11.87 -24.43 -3.24
N LEU A 396 -10.84 -24.12 -4.04
CA LEU A 396 -11.02 -23.74 -5.45
C LEU A 396 -11.66 -24.88 -6.24
N LEU A 397 -11.15 -26.11 -6.11
CA LEU A 397 -11.71 -27.29 -6.79
C LEU A 397 -13.13 -27.60 -6.35
N ARG A 398 -13.45 -27.38 -5.07
CA ARG A 398 -14.81 -27.56 -4.56
C ARG A 398 -15.78 -26.48 -5.06
N LEU A 399 -15.31 -25.23 -5.19
CA LEU A 399 -16.15 -24.11 -5.61
C LEU A 399 -16.35 -24.08 -7.12
N ASP A 400 -15.36 -24.50 -7.91
CA ASP A 400 -15.34 -24.35 -9.36
C ASP A 400 -16.60 -24.87 -10.07
N PRO A 401 -17.15 -26.07 -9.77
CA PRO A 401 -18.37 -26.55 -10.42
C PRO A 401 -19.63 -25.73 -10.09
N VAL A 402 -19.59 -24.93 -9.02
CA VAL A 402 -20.73 -24.15 -8.51
C VAL A 402 -20.61 -22.68 -8.90
N ASN A 403 -19.39 -22.12 -8.85
CA ASN A 403 -19.13 -20.71 -9.14
C ASN A 403 -17.73 -20.53 -9.76
N PRO A 404 -17.57 -20.85 -11.07
CA PRO A 404 -16.31 -20.74 -11.81
C PRO A 404 -15.64 -19.37 -11.69
N GLN A 405 -16.42 -18.29 -11.79
CA GLN A 405 -15.90 -16.92 -11.75
C GLN A 405 -15.26 -16.58 -10.40
N THR A 406 -15.88 -17.01 -9.29
CA THR A 406 -15.34 -16.78 -7.96
C THR A 406 -14.11 -17.65 -7.70
N ALA A 407 -14.11 -18.90 -8.17
CA ALA A 407 -12.93 -19.77 -8.09
C ALA A 407 -11.75 -19.17 -8.88
N ALA A 408 -11.98 -18.77 -10.14
CA ALA A 408 -10.97 -18.11 -10.97
C ALA A 408 -10.41 -16.85 -10.29
N ARG A 409 -11.26 -15.98 -9.74
CA ARG A 409 -10.80 -14.78 -9.03
C ARG A 409 -9.98 -15.11 -7.77
N ILE A 410 -10.34 -16.11 -6.97
CA ILE A 410 -9.57 -16.46 -5.77
C ILE A 410 -8.24 -17.14 -6.11
N SER A 411 -8.16 -17.81 -7.26
CA SER A 411 -6.89 -18.42 -7.72
C SER A 411 -5.76 -17.39 -7.92
N THR A 412 -6.07 -16.10 -8.06
CA THR A 412 -5.04 -15.05 -8.14
C THR A 412 -4.22 -14.89 -6.86
N ALA A 413 -4.65 -15.49 -5.74
CA ALA A 413 -3.80 -15.61 -4.54
C ALA A 413 -2.45 -16.26 -4.83
N PHE A 414 -2.36 -17.10 -5.88
CA PHE A 414 -1.12 -17.73 -6.31
C PHE A 414 -0.24 -16.85 -7.19
N GLN A 415 -0.68 -15.67 -7.66
CA GLN A 415 -0.02 -14.93 -8.74
C GLN A 415 1.43 -14.49 -8.48
N SER A 416 1.81 -14.29 -7.21
CA SER A 416 3.15 -13.82 -6.81
C SER A 416 4.17 -14.95 -6.65
N TRP A 417 3.78 -16.20 -6.89
CA TRP A 417 4.57 -17.39 -6.54
C TRP A 417 5.98 -17.46 -7.18
N ALA A 418 6.15 -16.87 -8.36
CA ALA A 418 7.42 -16.88 -9.10
C ALA A 418 8.54 -16.09 -8.40
N ARG A 419 8.21 -15.25 -7.41
CA ARG A 419 9.19 -14.44 -6.67
C ARG A 419 10.01 -15.26 -5.67
N TYR A 420 9.44 -16.32 -5.09
CA TYR A 420 9.96 -16.98 -3.89
C TYR A 420 10.99 -18.08 -4.17
N ASP A 421 11.51 -18.69 -3.11
CA ASP A 421 12.43 -19.82 -3.16
C ASP A 421 11.85 -21.07 -3.87
N ASP A 422 12.75 -21.95 -4.32
CA ASP A 422 12.41 -23.16 -5.05
C ASP A 422 11.45 -24.09 -4.30
N GLY A 423 11.53 -24.11 -2.96
CA GLY A 423 10.64 -24.91 -2.12
C GLY A 423 9.21 -24.40 -2.17
N ARG A 424 9.00 -23.09 -2.07
CA ARG A 424 7.68 -22.46 -2.23
C ARG A 424 7.17 -22.60 -3.66
N LYS A 425 8.04 -22.39 -4.65
CA LYS A 425 7.73 -22.57 -6.08
C LYS A 425 7.23 -23.97 -6.39
N ALA A 426 7.97 -25.00 -5.96
CA ALA A 426 7.59 -26.39 -6.21
C ALA A 426 6.21 -26.74 -5.63
N ARG A 427 5.88 -26.21 -4.44
CA ARG A 427 4.58 -26.45 -3.79
C ARG A 427 3.43 -25.75 -4.52
N VAL A 428 3.59 -24.48 -4.91
CA VAL A 428 2.56 -23.79 -5.70
C VAL A 428 2.38 -24.47 -7.06
N ARG A 429 3.49 -24.84 -7.71
CA ARG A 429 3.48 -25.57 -8.98
C ARG A 429 2.68 -26.87 -8.87
N ALA A 430 2.92 -27.67 -7.83
CA ALA A 430 2.20 -28.91 -7.60
C ALA A 430 0.69 -28.69 -7.42
N GLU A 431 0.27 -27.65 -6.69
CA GLU A 431 -1.16 -27.34 -6.51
C GLU A 431 -1.81 -26.81 -7.80
N LEU A 432 -1.11 -25.97 -8.58
CA LEU A 432 -1.60 -25.50 -9.89
C LEU A 432 -1.71 -26.64 -10.89
N ASP A 433 -0.71 -27.53 -10.95
CA ASP A 433 -0.73 -28.71 -11.82
C ASP A 433 -1.86 -29.67 -11.41
N ARG A 434 -2.11 -29.83 -10.10
CA ARG A 434 -3.25 -30.59 -9.57
C ARG A 434 -4.59 -29.98 -9.98
N ILE A 435 -4.73 -28.66 -9.91
CA ILE A 435 -5.94 -27.97 -10.36
C ILE A 435 -6.18 -28.24 -11.85
N LEU A 436 -5.17 -27.97 -12.68
CA LEU A 436 -5.25 -28.12 -14.15
C LEU A 436 -5.48 -29.56 -14.61
N ALA A 437 -5.04 -30.55 -13.83
CA ALA A 437 -5.30 -31.97 -14.11
C ALA A 437 -6.72 -32.44 -13.75
N THR A 438 -7.55 -31.59 -13.13
CA THR A 438 -8.90 -31.99 -12.68
C THR A 438 -9.85 -32.18 -13.88
N PRO A 439 -10.46 -33.38 -14.04
CA PRO A 439 -11.44 -33.59 -15.09
C PRO A 439 -12.67 -32.69 -14.94
N GLY A 440 -13.06 -32.02 -16.02
CA GLY A 440 -14.24 -31.14 -16.03
C GLY A 440 -14.01 -29.77 -15.37
N LEU A 441 -12.75 -29.36 -15.17
CA LEU A 441 -12.41 -28.01 -14.71
C LEU A 441 -13.06 -26.94 -15.60
N SER A 442 -13.62 -25.90 -14.98
CA SER A 442 -14.27 -24.81 -15.71
C SER A 442 -13.29 -24.06 -16.62
N ARG A 443 -13.81 -23.42 -17.67
CA ARG A 443 -13.01 -22.59 -18.58
C ARG A 443 -12.33 -21.43 -17.82
N ASP A 444 -13.08 -20.77 -16.94
CA ASP A 444 -12.60 -19.62 -16.16
C ASP A 444 -11.39 -20.00 -15.29
N LEU A 445 -11.46 -21.11 -14.56
CA LEU A 445 -10.35 -21.55 -13.70
C LEU A 445 -9.21 -22.14 -14.51
N THR A 446 -9.49 -22.85 -15.61
CA THR A 446 -8.45 -23.33 -16.54
C THR A 446 -7.61 -22.19 -17.08
N GLU A 447 -8.24 -21.12 -17.57
CA GLU A 447 -7.56 -19.95 -18.13
C GLU A 447 -6.68 -19.27 -17.07
N MET A 448 -7.25 -19.00 -15.88
CA MET A 448 -6.52 -18.28 -14.84
C MET A 448 -5.38 -19.11 -14.25
N ALA A 449 -5.63 -20.38 -13.89
CA ALA A 449 -4.59 -21.25 -13.35
C ALA A 449 -3.49 -21.51 -14.39
N GLY A 450 -3.85 -21.65 -15.67
CA GLY A 450 -2.89 -21.80 -16.78
C GLY A 450 -1.99 -20.58 -16.94
N ARG A 451 -2.56 -19.37 -16.90
CA ARG A 451 -1.80 -18.11 -16.93
C ARG A 451 -0.84 -17.99 -15.75
N ILE A 452 -1.32 -18.25 -14.54
CA ILE A 452 -0.50 -18.17 -13.32
C ILE A 452 0.63 -19.20 -13.36
N ARG A 453 0.33 -20.43 -13.79
CA ARG A 453 1.30 -21.52 -13.92
C ARG A 453 2.38 -21.24 -14.95
N GLY A 454 2.05 -20.47 -15.99
CA GLY A 454 2.97 -20.04 -17.05
C GLY A 454 3.87 -18.85 -16.69
N ALA A 455 3.66 -18.18 -15.55
CA ALA A 455 4.43 -16.99 -15.15
C ALA A 455 5.90 -17.28 -14.76
N ASP A 456 6.31 -18.54 -14.72
CA ASP A 456 7.66 -19.03 -14.42
C ASP A 456 8.43 -19.46 -15.69
N ALA A 457 7.81 -19.29 -16.87
CA ALA A 457 8.41 -19.50 -18.19
C ALA A 457 8.72 -18.14 -18.84
#